data_AF-A0A1Q3AIB4-F1
#
_entry.id   AF-A0A1Q3AIB4-F1
#
_cell.length_a   1.000
_cell.length_b   1.000
_cell.length_c   1.000
_cell.angle_alpha   90.00
_cell.angle_beta   90.00
_cell.angle_gamma   90.00
#
_symmetry.space_group_name_H-M   'P 1'
#
loop_
_entity.id
_entity.type
_entity.pdbx_description
1 polymer ?
#
loop_
_entity_poly.entity_id
_entity_poly.type
_entity_poly.pdbx_seq_one_letter_code
_entity_poly.pdbx_strand_id
1 'polypeptide(L)'
;MCRNYQLLKALDAPRFVYRYSRTRSTVPRLQNKLECRVLAQKYSKYLSEYNTFALFQWHSPKDLKFDKDYFWKEFAHDVSSSNQNAIFLEDKVHNEAMNNSLKSSIISPSDDTEYRCTFQTVSEPHPIEYMLRLTGKPNTKLQLHTLGLRTEGNIIASYIQSLLEESENMYKDLSYEKLLSIAKRSRSDRDKPIKELLNNLAENGITNSRIMGTEQWLVLSKA
;
A
#
# COMPACT_ATOMS: atom_id res chain seq x y z
N MET A 1 20.82 -26.37 7.58
CA MET A 1 21.84 -25.45 7.03
C MET A 1 21.36 -24.02 7.27
N CYS A 2 22.17 -23.16 7.89
CA CYS A 2 21.74 -21.83 8.33
C CYS A 2 21.48 -20.88 7.16
N ARG A 3 20.29 -20.23 7.14
CA ARG A 3 19.88 -19.15 6.20
C ARG A 3 20.98 -18.12 5.93
N ASN A 4 21.82 -17.83 6.93
CA ASN A 4 22.95 -16.90 6.88
C ASN A 4 23.95 -17.23 5.76
N TYR A 5 24.17 -18.51 5.45
CA TYR A 5 25.13 -18.91 4.43
C TYR A 5 24.60 -18.68 3.01
N GLN A 6 23.28 -18.79 2.81
CA GLN A 6 22.64 -18.59 1.51
C GLN A 6 22.59 -17.10 1.13
N LEU A 7 22.30 -16.22 2.08
CA LEU A 7 22.31 -14.75 1.86
C LEU A 7 23.71 -14.19 1.57
N LEU A 8 24.72 -14.62 2.33
CA LEU A 8 26.10 -14.19 2.11
C LEU A 8 26.68 -14.71 0.79
N LYS A 9 26.23 -15.90 0.36
CA LYS A 9 26.61 -16.48 -0.93
C LYS A 9 25.91 -15.79 -2.10
N ALA A 10 24.66 -15.36 -1.93
CA ALA A 10 23.94 -14.56 -2.94
C ALA A 10 24.54 -13.16 -3.15
N LEU A 11 25.23 -12.62 -2.14
CA LEU A 11 25.87 -11.30 -2.17
C LEU A 11 27.36 -11.33 -2.53
N ASP A 12 27.92 -12.50 -2.87
CA ASP A 12 29.35 -12.73 -3.15
C ASP A 12 30.29 -12.09 -2.11
N ALA A 13 29.91 -12.21 -0.83
CA ALA A 13 30.59 -11.52 0.25
C ALA A 13 32.03 -12.05 0.45
N PRO A 14 33.02 -11.19 0.78
CA PRO A 14 34.38 -11.64 1.06
C PRO A 14 34.49 -12.65 2.20
N ARG A 15 35.40 -13.62 2.08
CA ARG A 15 35.57 -14.75 3.02
C ARG A 15 35.73 -14.35 4.50
N PHE A 16 36.25 -13.16 4.79
CA PHE A 16 36.42 -12.70 6.17
C PHE A 16 35.09 -12.41 6.88
N VAL A 17 34.04 -12.01 6.15
CA VAL A 17 32.70 -11.71 6.70
C VAL A 17 32.07 -12.97 7.32
N TYR A 18 32.32 -14.14 6.73
CA TYR A 18 31.89 -15.43 7.27
C TYR A 18 32.54 -15.74 8.62
N ARG A 19 33.77 -15.26 8.86
CA ARG A 19 34.53 -15.49 10.11
C ARG A 19 34.03 -14.60 11.25
N TYR A 20 33.62 -13.37 10.94
CA TYR A 20 33.03 -12.42 11.89
C TYR A 20 31.53 -12.60 12.12
N SER A 21 30.86 -13.43 11.30
CA SER A 21 29.44 -13.80 11.46
C SER A 21 29.08 -14.37 12.85
N ARG A 22 30.09 -14.86 13.58
CA ARG A 22 29.96 -15.49 14.90
C ARG A 22 30.05 -14.53 16.09
N THR A 23 30.44 -13.27 15.88
CA THR A 23 30.64 -12.29 16.96
C THR A 23 29.48 -11.29 17.03
N ARG A 24 28.72 -11.40 18.13
CA ARG A 24 27.68 -10.54 18.73
C ARG A 24 27.16 -9.33 17.90
N SER A 25 25.83 -9.35 17.66
CA SER A 25 24.90 -8.27 17.25
C SER A 25 25.17 -7.44 16.00
N THR A 26 26.41 -7.35 15.50
CA THR A 26 26.74 -6.64 14.25
C THR A 26 26.20 -7.37 13.03
N VAL A 27 26.27 -8.70 13.02
CA VAL A 27 25.88 -9.53 11.87
C VAL A 27 24.37 -9.56 11.67
N PRO A 28 23.53 -9.73 12.72
CA PRO A 28 22.08 -9.55 12.60
C PRO A 28 21.68 -8.14 12.16
N ARG A 29 22.37 -7.09 12.63
CA ARG A 29 22.11 -5.71 12.19
C ARG A 29 22.46 -5.49 10.73
N LEU A 30 23.57 -6.06 10.27
CA LEU A 30 24.00 -5.97 8.88
C LEU A 30 23.05 -6.76 7.97
N GLN A 31 22.60 -7.93 8.43
CA GLN A 31 21.59 -8.74 7.77
C GLN A 31 20.27 -7.99 7.63
N ASN A 32 19.75 -7.39 8.71
CA ASN A 32 18.51 -6.62 8.66
C ASN A 32 18.64 -5.42 7.69
N LYS A 33 19.77 -4.70 7.73
CA LYS A 33 20.03 -3.63 6.75
C LYS A 33 20.09 -4.11 5.31
N LEU A 34 20.66 -5.29 5.07
CA LEU A 34 20.72 -5.90 3.73
C LEU A 34 19.35 -6.38 3.27
N GLU A 35 18.61 -7.07 4.14
CA GLU A 35 17.24 -7.52 3.88
C GLU A 35 16.33 -6.32 3.57
N CYS A 36 16.38 -5.26 4.38
CA CYS A 36 15.67 -4.01 4.15
C CYS A 36 16.03 -3.39 2.78
N ARG A 37 17.31 -3.36 2.39
CA ARG A 37 17.74 -2.86 1.07
C ARG A 37 17.24 -3.71 -0.09
N VAL A 38 17.34 -5.04 0.01
CA VAL A 38 16.89 -5.97 -1.02
C VAL A 38 15.37 -5.88 -1.20
N LEU A 39 14.62 -5.82 -0.09
CA LEU A 39 13.17 -5.65 -0.12
C LEU A 39 12.78 -4.28 -0.66
N ALA A 40 13.49 -3.20 -0.29
CA ALA A 40 13.23 -1.87 -0.83
C ALA A 40 13.43 -1.83 -2.35
N GLN A 41 14.46 -2.50 -2.88
CA GLN A 41 14.65 -2.63 -4.34
C GLN A 41 13.51 -3.42 -5.00
N LYS A 42 13.07 -4.52 -4.37
CA LYS A 42 11.94 -5.31 -4.86
C LYS A 42 10.64 -4.49 -4.89
N TYR A 43 10.35 -3.76 -3.83
CA TYR A 43 9.19 -2.87 -3.74
C TYR A 43 9.28 -1.71 -4.74
N SER A 44 10.45 -1.09 -4.90
CA SER A 44 10.66 -0.08 -5.93
C SER A 44 10.43 -0.62 -7.35
N LYS A 45 10.82 -1.87 -7.62
CA LYS A 45 10.51 -2.52 -8.90
C LYS A 45 9.01 -2.69 -9.10
N TYR A 46 8.27 -3.18 -8.10
CA TYR A 46 6.81 -3.26 -8.21
C TYR A 46 6.16 -1.88 -8.36
N LEU A 47 6.60 -0.89 -7.59
CA LEU A 47 6.13 0.47 -7.76
C LEU A 47 6.45 0.99 -9.16
N SER A 48 7.54 0.57 -9.82
CA SER A 48 7.84 0.98 -11.19
C SER A 48 6.94 0.31 -12.25
N GLU A 49 6.54 -0.94 -12.03
CA GLU A 49 5.77 -1.76 -12.98
C GLU A 49 4.26 -1.56 -12.88
N TYR A 50 3.75 -1.28 -11.68
CA TYR A 50 2.32 -1.15 -11.40
C TYR A 50 1.92 0.32 -11.23
N ASN A 51 0.67 0.65 -11.55
CA ASN A 51 0.14 2.02 -11.43
C ASN A 51 -0.68 2.25 -10.15
N THR A 52 -0.93 1.19 -9.36
CA THR A 52 -1.74 1.24 -8.15
C THR A 52 -1.17 0.29 -7.11
N PHE A 53 -1.15 0.70 -5.84
CA PHE A 53 -0.86 -0.20 -4.71
C PHE A 53 -1.90 0.00 -3.61
N ALA A 54 -2.20 -1.06 -2.86
CA ALA A 54 -3.09 -1.00 -1.71
C ALA A 54 -2.47 -1.73 -0.52
N LEU A 55 -2.47 -1.05 0.63
CA LEU A 55 -2.02 -1.57 1.91
C LEU A 55 -3.23 -1.85 2.80
N PHE A 56 -3.24 -3.03 3.37
CA PHE A 56 -4.27 -3.51 4.25
C PHE A 56 -3.71 -3.75 5.65
N GLN A 57 -4.55 -3.56 6.64
CA GLN A 57 -4.26 -3.82 8.03
C GLN A 57 -5.35 -4.72 8.62
N TRP A 58 -4.99 -5.56 9.58
CA TRP A 58 -5.98 -6.31 10.36
C TRP A 58 -6.69 -5.39 11.36
N HIS A 59 -8.01 -5.51 11.49
CA HIS A 59 -8.79 -4.77 12.51
C HIS A 59 -8.31 -5.07 13.94
N SER A 60 -7.86 -6.29 14.18
CA SER A 60 -7.30 -6.72 15.46
C SER A 60 -5.93 -7.36 15.21
N PRO A 61 -4.86 -6.55 15.08
CA PRO A 61 -3.54 -7.05 14.67
C PRO A 61 -2.93 -8.05 15.67
N LYS A 62 -3.35 -7.98 16.93
CA LYS A 62 -2.91 -8.85 18.04
C LYS A 62 -3.83 -10.07 18.27
N ASP A 63 -4.90 -10.22 17.49
CA ASP A 63 -5.82 -11.34 17.65
C ASP A 63 -5.19 -12.60 17.02
N LEU A 64 -4.79 -13.54 17.88
CA LEU A 64 -4.21 -14.83 17.49
C LEU A 64 -5.29 -15.88 17.19
N LYS A 65 -6.58 -15.53 17.31
CA LYS A 65 -7.69 -16.49 17.23
C LYS A 65 -8.02 -16.95 15.81
N PHE A 66 -7.44 -16.35 14.78
CA PHE A 66 -7.76 -16.67 13.39
C PHE A 66 -6.53 -16.75 12.51
N ASP A 67 -6.59 -17.60 11.49
CA ASP A 67 -5.49 -17.83 10.55
C ASP A 67 -5.41 -16.68 9.53
N LYS A 68 -4.56 -15.71 9.82
CA LYS A 68 -4.33 -14.53 8.97
C LYS A 68 -3.91 -14.89 7.55
N ASP A 69 -3.11 -15.95 7.37
CA ASP A 69 -2.62 -16.34 6.06
C ASP A 69 -3.73 -16.99 5.23
N TYR A 70 -4.60 -17.77 5.87
CA TYR A 70 -5.83 -18.29 5.24
C TYR A 70 -6.73 -17.14 4.74
N PHE A 71 -7.07 -16.19 5.61
CA PHE A 71 -7.94 -15.07 5.23
C PHE A 71 -7.30 -14.14 4.19
N TRP A 72 -5.98 -13.98 4.22
CA TRP A 72 -5.27 -13.21 3.20
C TRP A 72 -5.33 -13.89 1.84
N LYS A 73 -5.15 -15.21 1.78
CA LYS A 73 -5.28 -15.99 0.53
C LYS A 73 -6.70 -15.99 -0.01
N GLU A 74 -7.70 -16.12 0.86
CA GLU A 74 -9.12 -16.04 0.48
C GLU A 74 -9.42 -14.65 -0.11
N PHE A 75 -9.00 -13.58 0.56
CA PHE A 75 -9.13 -12.22 0.05
C PHE A 75 -8.41 -12.01 -1.29
N ALA A 76 -7.16 -12.50 -1.42
CA ALA A 76 -6.40 -12.40 -2.65
C ALA A 76 -7.10 -13.13 -3.81
N HIS A 77 -7.62 -14.33 -3.55
CA HIS A 77 -8.40 -15.10 -4.53
C HIS A 77 -9.64 -14.33 -4.99
N ASP A 78 -10.41 -13.77 -4.06
CA ASP A 78 -11.61 -13.00 -4.37
C ASP A 78 -11.27 -11.76 -5.21
N VAL A 79 -10.21 -11.02 -4.87
CA VAL A 79 -9.83 -9.81 -5.61
C VAL A 79 -9.22 -10.15 -6.98
N SER A 80 -8.42 -11.21 -7.08
CA SER A 80 -7.85 -11.69 -8.34
C SER A 80 -8.93 -12.04 -9.37
N SER A 81 -10.15 -12.39 -8.94
CA SER A 81 -11.27 -12.60 -9.86
C SER A 81 -11.70 -11.32 -10.58
N SER A 82 -11.53 -10.15 -9.95
CA SER A 82 -11.83 -8.83 -10.50
C SER A 82 -10.67 -8.18 -11.28
N ASN A 83 -9.43 -8.53 -10.95
CA ASN A 83 -8.24 -8.02 -11.62
C ASN A 83 -7.14 -9.10 -11.69
N GLN A 84 -6.95 -9.66 -12.88
CA GLN A 84 -5.92 -10.68 -13.12
C GLN A 84 -4.49 -10.13 -13.08
N ASN A 85 -4.32 -8.80 -13.22
CA ASN A 85 -3.03 -8.12 -13.20
C ASN A 85 -2.67 -7.57 -11.80
N ALA A 86 -3.04 -8.31 -10.76
CA ALA A 86 -2.75 -7.98 -9.37
C ALA A 86 -1.75 -8.98 -8.77
N ILE A 87 -0.70 -8.46 -8.11
CA ILE A 87 0.24 -9.21 -7.29
C ILE A 87 -0.08 -8.97 -5.82
N PHE A 88 -0.39 -10.06 -5.12
CA PHE A 88 -0.54 -10.07 -3.67
C PHE A 88 0.76 -10.57 -3.04
N LEU A 89 1.34 -9.79 -2.14
CA LEU A 89 2.50 -10.26 -1.39
C LEU A 89 2.07 -11.35 -0.42
N GLU A 90 2.68 -12.53 -0.51
CA GLU A 90 2.40 -13.64 0.42
C GLU A 90 2.80 -13.28 1.85
N ASP A 91 3.98 -12.65 2.01
CA ASP A 91 4.51 -12.24 3.31
C ASP A 91 3.99 -10.85 3.73
N LYS A 92 4.04 -10.59 5.04
CA LYS A 92 3.82 -9.24 5.57
C LYS A 92 4.81 -8.23 5.00
N VAL A 93 4.37 -6.98 4.86
CA VAL A 93 5.22 -5.88 4.39
C VAL A 93 6.31 -5.58 5.41
N HIS A 94 7.53 -5.36 4.94
CA HIS A 94 8.59 -4.81 5.77
C HIS A 94 8.46 -3.29 5.80
N ASN A 95 7.92 -2.75 6.91
CA ASN A 95 7.49 -1.34 7.02
C ASN A 95 8.63 -0.36 6.66
N GLU A 96 9.84 -0.58 7.18
CA GLU A 96 11.00 0.26 6.88
C GLU A 96 11.37 0.25 5.37
N ALA A 97 11.35 -0.93 4.74
CA ALA A 97 11.71 -1.07 3.33
C ALA A 97 10.67 -0.42 2.41
N MET A 98 9.38 -0.53 2.75
CA MET A 98 8.29 0.11 2.00
C MET A 98 8.34 1.64 2.11
N ASN A 99 8.56 2.16 3.32
CA ASN A 99 8.75 3.59 3.55
C ASN A 99 9.97 4.12 2.79
N ASN A 100 11.07 3.35 2.76
CA ASN A 100 12.25 3.69 1.97
C ASN A 100 11.97 3.71 0.46
N SER A 101 11.20 2.74 -0.06
CA SER A 101 10.83 2.71 -1.49
C SER A 101 9.91 3.86 -1.89
N LEU A 102 8.97 4.24 -1.02
CA LEU A 102 8.06 5.37 -1.24
C LEU A 102 8.69 6.73 -0.89
N LYS A 103 9.92 6.73 -0.36
CA LYS A 103 10.63 7.90 0.17
C LYS A 103 9.77 8.69 1.17
N SER A 104 8.99 8.00 2.00
CA SER A 104 8.13 8.63 2.99
C SER A 104 7.71 7.71 4.13
N SER A 105 7.34 8.30 5.26
CA SER A 105 6.81 7.64 6.45
C SER A 105 5.27 7.53 6.43
N ILE A 106 4.71 6.76 5.50
CA ILE A 106 3.25 6.52 5.42
C ILE A 106 2.82 5.45 6.42
N ILE A 107 3.68 4.45 6.60
CA ILE A 107 3.44 3.30 7.45
C ILE A 107 4.17 3.53 8.77
N SER A 108 3.54 3.14 9.89
CA SER A 108 4.22 3.18 11.19
C SER A 108 5.51 2.33 11.12
N PRO A 109 6.66 2.88 11.55
CA PRO A 109 7.90 2.12 11.60
C PRO A 109 7.88 1.04 12.69
N SER A 110 6.85 1.00 13.55
CA SER A 110 6.69 -0.06 14.54
C SER A 110 6.30 -1.39 13.89
N ASP A 111 6.95 -2.46 14.33
CA ASP A 111 6.64 -3.85 13.96
C ASP A 111 5.33 -4.38 14.59
N ASP A 112 4.72 -3.62 15.50
CA ASP A 112 3.46 -4.00 16.15
C ASP A 112 2.27 -4.05 15.19
N THR A 113 2.41 -3.39 14.05
CA THR A 113 1.37 -3.26 13.03
C THR A 113 1.76 -4.05 11.80
N GLU A 114 1.01 -5.13 11.55
CA GLU A 114 1.19 -5.98 10.38
C GLU A 114 0.38 -5.42 9.20
N TYR A 115 1.07 -5.15 8.10
CA TYR A 115 0.46 -4.73 6.84
C TYR A 115 0.60 -5.82 5.78
N ARG A 116 -0.44 -5.96 4.95
CA ARG A 116 -0.45 -6.77 3.73
C ARG A 116 -0.55 -5.83 2.53
N CYS A 117 0.09 -6.19 1.41
CA CYS A 117 0.15 -5.31 0.25
C CYS A 117 -0.26 -6.04 -1.01
N THR A 118 -0.98 -5.31 -1.87
CA THR A 118 -1.21 -5.68 -3.26
C THR A 118 -0.70 -4.57 -4.18
N PHE A 119 -0.12 -4.98 -5.31
CA PHE A 119 0.26 -4.12 -6.42
C PHE A 119 -0.57 -4.52 -7.62
N GLN A 120 -1.15 -3.55 -8.31
CA GLN A 120 -2.03 -3.82 -9.44
C GLN A 120 -1.97 -2.71 -10.48
N THR A 121 -2.29 -3.07 -11.71
CA THR A 121 -2.49 -2.10 -12.78
C THR A 121 -3.99 -1.95 -12.99
N VAL A 122 -4.48 -0.73 -12.79
CA VAL A 122 -5.91 -0.39 -12.83
C VAL A 122 -6.12 0.74 -13.82
N SER A 123 -7.01 0.52 -14.78
CA SER A 123 -7.42 1.54 -15.75
C SER A 123 -8.83 2.08 -15.48
N GLU A 124 -9.63 1.35 -14.69
CA GLU A 124 -11.03 1.65 -14.39
C GLU A 124 -11.28 1.62 -12.88
N PRO A 125 -12.26 2.35 -12.33
CA PRO A 125 -12.54 2.36 -10.88
C PRO A 125 -12.96 1.01 -10.29
N HIS A 126 -13.56 0.13 -11.10
CA HIS A 126 -14.26 -1.07 -10.65
C HIS A 126 -13.41 -2.03 -9.77
N PRO A 127 -12.15 -2.36 -10.10
CA PRO A 127 -11.32 -3.21 -9.24
C PRO A 127 -11.06 -2.59 -7.85
N ILE A 128 -10.95 -1.26 -7.77
CA ILE A 128 -10.75 -0.56 -6.50
C ILE A 128 -12.05 -0.57 -5.68
N GLU A 129 -13.19 -0.33 -6.31
CA GLU A 129 -14.51 -0.42 -5.67
C GLU A 129 -14.79 -1.84 -5.15
N TYR A 130 -14.42 -2.86 -5.92
CA TYR A 130 -14.59 -4.25 -5.50
C TYR A 130 -13.77 -4.56 -4.24
N MET A 131 -12.50 -4.13 -4.20
CA MET A 131 -11.67 -4.25 -2.99
C MET A 131 -12.28 -3.51 -1.80
N LEU A 132 -12.72 -2.25 -2.00
CA LEU A 132 -13.34 -1.44 -0.94
C LEU A 132 -14.59 -2.11 -0.39
N ARG A 133 -15.42 -2.67 -1.26
CA ARG A 133 -16.62 -3.42 -0.86
C ARG A 133 -16.26 -4.66 -0.06
N LEU A 134 -15.20 -5.38 -0.41
CA LEU A 134 -14.74 -6.54 0.36
C LEU A 134 -14.22 -6.15 1.74
N THR A 135 -13.50 -5.04 1.86
CA THR A 135 -12.98 -4.57 3.15
C THR A 135 -14.02 -3.85 4.01
N GLY A 136 -15.05 -3.27 3.40
CA GLY A 136 -16.10 -2.49 4.08
C GLY A 136 -17.28 -3.30 4.61
N LYS A 137 -17.34 -4.62 4.37
CA LYS A 137 -18.42 -5.46 4.92
C LYS A 137 -18.35 -5.51 6.46
N PRO A 138 -19.51 -5.55 7.16
CA PRO A 138 -19.52 -5.79 8.59
C PRO A 138 -18.88 -7.16 8.88
N ASN A 139 -18.05 -7.22 9.94
CA ASN A 139 -17.25 -8.39 10.37
C ASN A 139 -16.02 -8.75 9.53
N THR A 140 -15.58 -7.90 8.60
CA THR A 140 -14.31 -8.11 7.91
C THR A 140 -13.13 -8.02 8.86
N LYS A 141 -12.22 -8.99 8.79
CA LYS A 141 -10.98 -8.98 9.60
C LYS A 141 -9.93 -8.03 9.02
N LEU A 142 -10.02 -7.75 7.74
CA LEU A 142 -9.08 -6.93 6.97
C LEU A 142 -9.72 -5.59 6.59
N GLN A 143 -8.96 -4.51 6.75
CA GLN A 143 -9.35 -3.17 6.35
C GLN A 143 -8.31 -2.56 5.41
N LEU A 144 -8.77 -1.79 4.42
CA LEU A 144 -7.88 -0.97 3.60
C LEU A 144 -7.35 0.19 4.46
N HIS A 145 -6.03 0.35 4.52
CA HIS A 145 -5.35 1.41 5.26
C HIS A 145 -4.82 2.50 4.34
N THR A 146 -4.29 2.12 3.17
CA THR A 146 -3.71 3.05 2.21
C THR A 146 -3.96 2.58 0.79
N LEU A 147 -4.30 3.50 -0.10
CA LEU A 147 -4.38 3.32 -1.53
C LEU A 147 -3.43 4.33 -2.18
N GLY A 148 -2.47 3.85 -2.96
CA GLY A 148 -1.62 4.70 -3.78
C GLY A 148 -1.96 4.54 -5.25
N LEU A 149 -2.12 5.66 -5.94
CA LEU A 149 -2.37 5.75 -7.37
C LEU A 149 -1.24 6.54 -8.01
N ARG A 150 -0.63 6.01 -9.07
CA ARG A 150 0.39 6.73 -9.82
C ARG A 150 -0.25 7.93 -10.51
N THR A 151 0.34 9.10 -10.44
CA THR A 151 -0.19 10.34 -11.03
C THR A 151 -0.07 10.34 -12.55
N GLU A 152 1.06 9.84 -13.06
CA GLU A 152 1.33 9.71 -14.49
C GLU A 152 0.57 8.53 -15.11
N GLY A 153 -0.24 8.82 -16.13
CA GLY A 153 -0.94 7.82 -16.95
C GLY A 153 -2.13 7.12 -16.27
N ASN A 154 -2.50 7.50 -15.05
CA ASN A 154 -3.68 6.96 -14.37
C ASN A 154 -4.81 7.99 -14.37
N ILE A 155 -5.86 7.70 -15.15
CA ILE A 155 -7.02 8.59 -15.32
C ILE A 155 -7.71 8.88 -13.97
N ILE A 156 -7.75 7.90 -13.07
CA ILE A 156 -8.34 8.04 -11.73
C ILE A 156 -7.51 9.00 -10.90
N ALA A 157 -6.18 8.85 -10.92
CA ALA A 157 -5.29 9.75 -10.19
C ALA A 157 -5.39 11.19 -10.71
N SER A 158 -5.36 11.38 -12.04
CA SER A 158 -5.48 12.71 -12.64
C SER A 158 -6.81 13.37 -12.30
N TYR A 159 -7.92 12.63 -12.34
CA TYR A 159 -9.23 13.17 -11.99
C TYR A 159 -9.30 13.56 -10.50
N ILE A 160 -8.82 12.69 -9.61
CA ILE A 160 -8.78 13.01 -8.17
C ILE A 160 -7.86 14.20 -7.91
N GLN A 161 -6.69 14.28 -8.57
CA GLN A 161 -5.79 15.43 -8.46
C GLN A 161 -6.44 16.73 -8.92
N SER A 162 -7.08 16.76 -10.09
CA SER A 162 -7.79 17.95 -10.57
C SER A 162 -8.88 18.40 -9.59
N LEU A 163 -9.61 17.45 -9.01
CA LEU A 163 -10.60 17.76 -7.97
C LEU A 163 -9.96 18.29 -6.67
N LEU A 164 -8.79 17.76 -6.30
CA LEU A 164 -8.03 18.22 -5.14
C LEU A 164 -7.49 19.63 -5.37
N GLU A 165 -6.90 19.92 -6.53
CA GLU A 165 -6.37 21.23 -6.92
C GLU A 165 -7.47 22.31 -7.03
N GLU A 166 -8.64 21.96 -7.58
CA GLU A 166 -9.82 22.84 -7.57
C GLU A 166 -10.27 23.17 -6.14
N SER A 167 -10.11 22.23 -5.20
CA SER A 167 -10.51 22.40 -3.81
C SER A 167 -9.48 23.13 -2.94
N GLU A 168 -8.17 22.92 -3.17
CA GLU A 168 -7.07 23.57 -2.47
C GLU A 168 -6.98 25.07 -2.82
N ASN A 169 -7.25 25.44 -4.07
CA ASN A 169 -7.31 26.83 -4.50
C ASN A 169 -8.45 27.63 -3.83
N MET A 170 -9.44 26.97 -3.21
CA MET A 170 -10.50 27.65 -2.45
C MET A 170 -10.38 27.50 -0.92
N TYR A 171 -9.76 26.45 -0.37
CA TYR A 171 -9.80 26.18 1.07
C TYR A 171 -8.53 25.49 1.59
N LYS A 172 -7.82 26.14 2.52
CA LYS A 172 -6.43 25.83 2.94
C LYS A 172 -6.11 24.53 3.70
N ASP A 173 -7.06 23.70 4.16
CA ASP A 173 -6.73 22.43 4.86
C ASP A 173 -7.73 21.29 4.58
N LEU A 174 -7.29 20.12 4.11
CA LEU A 174 -8.11 19.02 3.58
C LEU A 174 -8.75 18.13 4.67
N SER A 175 -10.09 17.97 4.66
CA SER A 175 -10.89 17.18 5.62
C SER A 175 -11.99 16.35 4.93
N TYR A 176 -12.55 15.35 5.65
CA TYR A 176 -13.66 14.46 5.24
C TYR A 176 -14.85 15.18 4.58
N GLU A 177 -15.27 16.33 5.11
CA GLU A 177 -16.39 17.10 4.53
C GLU A 177 -16.08 17.66 3.13
N LYS A 178 -14.79 17.77 2.76
CA LYS A 178 -14.36 18.24 1.45
C LYS A 178 -14.51 17.18 0.37
N LEU A 179 -14.08 15.93 0.62
CA LEU A 179 -14.29 14.83 -0.34
C LEU A 179 -15.79 14.63 -0.63
N LEU A 180 -16.63 14.72 0.41
CA LEU A 180 -18.09 14.61 0.31
C LEU A 180 -18.75 15.81 -0.39
N SER A 181 -18.24 17.03 -0.21
CA SER A 181 -18.77 18.23 -0.90
C SER A 181 -18.31 18.32 -2.37
N ILE A 182 -17.14 17.77 -2.69
CA ILE A 182 -16.63 17.61 -4.06
C ILE A 182 -17.51 16.62 -4.84
N ALA A 183 -17.82 15.46 -4.26
CA ALA A 183 -18.72 14.48 -4.89
C ALA A 183 -20.12 15.05 -5.18
N LYS A 184 -20.59 16.01 -4.36
CA LYS A 184 -21.89 16.67 -4.51
C LYS A 184 -21.92 17.81 -5.56
N ARG A 185 -20.77 18.38 -5.97
CA ARG A 185 -20.75 19.62 -6.78
C ARG A 185 -20.62 19.42 -8.30
N SER A 186 -20.01 18.34 -8.80
CA SER A 186 -19.79 18.22 -10.24
C SER A 186 -21.05 17.71 -10.99
N ARG A 187 -21.45 18.40 -12.06
CA ARG A 187 -22.73 18.19 -12.80
C ARG A 187 -22.66 17.20 -13.98
N SER A 188 -21.54 16.50 -14.16
CA SER A 188 -21.31 15.57 -15.27
C SER A 188 -21.66 14.11 -14.91
N ASP A 189 -22.50 13.45 -15.72
CA ASP A 189 -22.83 12.02 -15.62
C ASP A 189 -21.64 11.10 -15.97
N ARG A 190 -20.65 11.59 -16.74
CA ARG A 190 -19.45 10.81 -17.08
C ARG A 190 -18.54 10.55 -15.88
N ASP A 191 -18.68 11.36 -14.84
CA ASP A 191 -17.81 11.32 -13.66
C ASP A 191 -18.40 10.49 -12.52
N LYS A 192 -19.60 9.94 -12.72
CA LYS A 192 -20.35 9.20 -11.71
C LYS A 192 -19.57 8.03 -11.08
N PRO A 193 -18.83 7.19 -11.83
CA PRO A 193 -18.06 6.09 -11.25
C PRO A 193 -16.93 6.59 -10.32
N ILE A 194 -16.26 7.68 -10.67
CA ILE A 194 -15.15 8.19 -9.84
C ILE A 194 -15.69 8.85 -8.56
N LYS A 195 -16.88 9.47 -8.62
CA LYS A 195 -17.56 9.97 -7.42
C LYS A 195 -18.01 8.87 -6.49
N GLU A 196 -18.58 7.80 -7.03
CA GLU A 196 -18.97 6.61 -6.26
C GLU A 196 -17.73 6.01 -5.59
N LEU A 197 -16.61 5.91 -6.30
CA LEU A 197 -15.32 5.53 -5.73
C LEU A 197 -14.88 6.44 -4.57
N LEU A 198 -14.93 7.77 -4.74
CA LEU A 198 -14.56 8.73 -3.68
C LEU A 198 -15.47 8.62 -2.45
N ASN A 199 -16.77 8.43 -2.65
CA ASN A 199 -17.71 8.19 -1.55
C ASN A 199 -17.39 6.87 -0.84
N ASN A 200 -17.14 5.79 -1.58
CA ASN A 200 -16.75 4.49 -1.01
C ASN A 200 -15.43 4.59 -0.23
N LEU A 201 -14.45 5.36 -0.69
CA LEU A 201 -13.20 5.62 0.03
C LEU A 201 -13.46 6.35 1.35
N ALA A 202 -14.31 7.38 1.32
CA ALA A 202 -14.67 8.16 2.51
C ALA A 202 -15.46 7.31 3.53
N GLU A 203 -16.41 6.48 3.07
CA GLU A 203 -17.16 5.54 3.93
C GLU A 203 -16.25 4.52 4.60
N ASN A 204 -15.17 4.12 3.93
CA ASN A 204 -14.15 3.23 4.50
C ASN A 204 -13.13 3.99 5.39
N GLY A 205 -13.30 5.29 5.62
CA GLY A 205 -12.45 6.11 6.49
C GLY A 205 -11.13 6.55 5.86
N ILE A 206 -10.98 6.44 4.54
CA ILE A 206 -9.78 6.86 3.80
C ILE A 206 -9.99 8.32 3.38
N THR A 207 -9.54 9.23 4.24
CA THR A 207 -9.84 10.67 4.11
C THR A 207 -8.61 11.53 3.93
N ASN A 208 -7.41 11.02 4.24
CA ASN A 208 -6.17 11.77 4.11
C ASN A 208 -5.62 11.57 2.69
N SER A 209 -5.35 12.66 1.99
CA SER A 209 -4.69 12.63 0.67
C SER A 209 -3.34 13.33 0.73
N ARG A 210 -2.32 12.73 0.13
CA ARG A 210 -0.98 13.32 0.02
C ARG A 210 -0.33 12.92 -1.30
N ILE A 211 0.34 13.88 -1.94
CA ILE A 211 1.21 13.61 -3.09
C ILE A 211 2.61 13.24 -2.58
N MET A 212 3.17 12.13 -3.08
CA MET A 212 4.34 11.48 -2.50
C MET A 212 5.33 11.01 -3.57
N GLY A 213 6.62 11.06 -3.23
CA GLY A 213 7.74 10.62 -4.07
C GLY A 213 7.84 11.39 -5.38
N THR A 214 8.63 12.47 -5.44
CA THR A 214 8.84 13.28 -6.67
C THR A 214 7.57 13.45 -7.52
N GLU A 215 6.42 13.68 -6.87
CA GLU A 215 5.10 13.90 -7.47
C GLU A 215 4.50 12.74 -8.28
N GLN A 216 5.01 11.51 -8.11
CA GLN A 216 4.59 10.35 -8.90
C GLN A 216 3.41 9.59 -8.31
N TRP A 217 3.07 9.81 -7.04
CA TRP A 217 2.01 9.05 -6.36
C TRP A 217 1.03 9.94 -5.61
N LEU A 218 -0.25 9.79 -5.94
CA LEU A 218 -1.36 10.23 -5.11
C LEU A 218 -1.65 9.13 -4.09
N VAL A 219 -1.39 9.40 -2.82
CA VAL A 219 -1.64 8.45 -1.74
C VAL A 219 -2.84 8.91 -0.92
N LEU A 220 -3.79 8.00 -0.78
CA LEU A 220 -4.99 8.14 0.04
C LEU A 220 -4.85 7.19 1.23
N SER A 221 -4.91 7.70 2.46
CA SER A 221 -4.77 6.88 3.68
C SER A 221 -5.88 7.14 4.68
N LYS A 222 -6.06 6.19 5.60
CA LYS A 222 -6.88 6.41 6.79
C LYS A 222 -6.35 7.57 7.64
N ALA A 223 -7.29 8.21 8.34
CA ALA A 223 -7.03 9.22 9.38
C ALA A 223 -6.30 8.65 10.60
#